data_AF-A0A1G5WUH6-F1
#
_entry.id   AF-A0A1G5WUH6-F1
#
_cell.length_a   1.000
_cell.length_b   1.000
_cell.length_c   1.000
_cell.angle_alpha   90.00
_cell.angle_beta   90.00
_cell.angle_gamma   90.00
#
_symmetry.space_group_name_H-M   'P 1'
#
loop_
_entity.id
_entity.type
_entity.pdbx_description
1 polymer ?
#
loop_
_entity_poly.entity_id
_entity_poly.type
_entity_poly.pdbx_seq_one_letter_code
_entity_poly.pdbx_strand_id
1 'polypeptide(L)'
;MTIKEFAKLCGCNPQTLRYYDHMNLLKPVKVDEWTGYRYYEDEQALVFVKIKNLQTAGFSIEEIKGLLDADDDTIYKAFSEKIKEQEDKLKQIKEIQLSYQTEMTKMQNKIKEVREMITKSMNEYDPFEEFGISKEEYDAVADSVNQAMEGMDECDMNFELDFSDFTMGEDVKEETEYQNILENPEYEVIFEKHGWKYVKEFLDEFSELEGDKEYFLQFDCEKNKALSMAFANTILGILNYRNRGKIHSFACNTTVSKDGANHFWLLIKK
;
A
#
# COMPACT_ATOMS: atom_id res chain seq x y z
N MET A 1 -38.67 37.24 14.76
CA MET A 1 -38.73 35.85 15.29
C MET A 1 -37.54 35.57 16.20
N THR A 2 -37.69 34.70 17.20
CA THR A 2 -36.53 34.20 18.00
C THR A 2 -35.65 33.28 17.15
N ILE A 3 -34.38 33.10 17.53
CA ILE A 3 -33.46 32.18 16.83
C ILE A 3 -34.00 30.75 16.65
N LYS A 4 -34.81 30.24 17.59
CA LYS A 4 -35.41 28.90 17.48
C LYS A 4 -36.50 28.87 16.40
N GLU A 5 -37.33 29.89 16.34
CA GLU A 5 -38.39 30.01 15.34
C GLU A 5 -37.80 30.23 13.94
N PHE A 6 -36.78 31.08 13.82
CA PHE A 6 -36.08 31.32 12.56
C PHE A 6 -35.32 30.08 12.08
N ALA A 7 -34.65 29.35 12.98
CA ALA A 7 -34.01 28.08 12.65
C ALA A 7 -35.01 27.06 12.09
N LYS A 8 -36.21 26.98 12.69
CA LYS A 8 -37.30 26.11 12.22
C LYS A 8 -37.81 26.54 10.84
N LEU A 9 -37.95 27.85 10.59
CA LEU A 9 -38.34 28.40 9.28
C LEU A 9 -37.31 28.03 8.20
N CYS A 10 -36.02 28.18 8.50
CA CYS A 10 -34.93 27.91 7.57
C CYS A 10 -34.50 26.43 7.50
N GLY A 11 -35.16 25.52 8.23
CA GLY A 11 -34.84 24.10 8.25
C GLY A 11 -33.43 23.77 8.77
N CYS A 12 -32.91 24.56 9.72
CA CYS A 12 -31.57 24.39 10.27
C CYS A 12 -31.58 24.31 11.80
N ASN A 13 -30.43 24.00 12.40
CA ASN A 13 -30.28 24.06 13.84
C ASN A 13 -29.93 25.50 14.30
N PRO A 14 -30.30 25.93 15.52
CA PRO A 14 -29.95 27.24 16.05
C PRO A 14 -28.43 27.50 16.15
N GLN A 15 -27.62 26.44 16.20
CA GLN A 15 -26.16 26.55 16.28
C GLN A 15 -25.56 27.02 14.94
N THR A 16 -26.14 26.63 13.80
CA THR A 16 -25.77 27.12 12.46
C THR A 16 -25.95 28.63 12.37
N LEU A 17 -27.05 29.17 12.90
CA LEU A 17 -27.30 30.61 12.92
C LEU A 17 -26.34 31.35 13.85
N ARG A 18 -26.02 30.79 15.03
CA ARG A 18 -24.99 31.34 15.92
C ARG A 18 -23.62 31.35 15.25
N TYR A 19 -23.30 30.30 14.50
CA TYR A 19 -22.06 30.20 13.76
C TYR A 19 -22.01 31.23 12.61
N TYR A 20 -23.10 31.42 11.87
CA TYR A 20 -23.18 32.46 10.84
C TYR A 20 -23.09 33.88 11.41
N ASP A 21 -23.68 34.13 12.57
CA ASP A 21 -23.52 35.39 13.31
C ASP A 21 -22.05 35.62 13.70
N HIS A 22 -21.42 34.61 14.31
CA HIS A 22 -20.01 34.66 14.71
C HIS A 22 -19.07 34.89 13.52
N MET A 23 -19.37 34.25 12.39
CA MET A 23 -18.62 34.42 11.15
C MET A 23 -18.97 35.73 10.44
N ASN A 24 -19.86 36.60 10.94
CA ASN A 24 -20.34 37.80 10.25
C ASN A 24 -20.98 37.51 8.88
N LEU A 25 -21.60 36.35 8.73
CA LEU A 25 -22.26 35.91 7.49
C LEU A 25 -23.77 36.22 7.49
N LEU A 26 -24.43 36.05 8.64
CA LEU A 26 -25.84 36.40 8.84
C LEU A 26 -26.06 36.87 10.27
N LYS A 27 -26.15 38.18 10.46
CA LYS A 27 -26.33 38.79 11.77
C LYS A 27 -27.81 38.87 12.17
N PRO A 28 -28.16 38.66 13.45
CA PRO A 28 -29.50 38.96 13.93
C PRO A 28 -29.79 40.47 13.81
N VAL A 29 -31.03 40.84 13.51
CA VAL A 29 -31.46 42.25 13.51
C VAL A 29 -31.39 42.85 14.91
N LYS A 30 -31.64 42.03 15.93
CA LYS A 30 -31.58 42.46 17.32
C LYS A 30 -31.00 41.39 18.23
N VAL A 31 -30.13 41.81 19.14
CA VAL A 31 -29.68 41.02 20.29
C VAL A 31 -30.19 41.70 21.55
N ASP A 32 -30.88 40.96 22.39
CA ASP A 32 -31.34 41.46 23.70
C ASP A 32 -30.14 41.58 24.66
N GLU A 33 -29.91 42.78 25.18
CA GLU A 33 -28.71 43.08 25.98
C GLU A 33 -28.71 42.42 27.36
N TRP A 34 -29.88 42.11 27.93
CA TRP A 34 -29.99 41.51 29.26
C TRP A 34 -30.01 39.99 29.23
N THR A 35 -30.57 39.41 28.18
CA THR A 35 -30.79 37.95 28.08
C THR A 35 -29.91 37.29 27.02
N GLY A 36 -29.30 38.06 26.12
CA GLY A 36 -28.47 37.56 25.01
C GLY A 36 -29.28 36.85 23.91
N TYR A 37 -30.62 36.96 23.93
CA TYR A 37 -31.48 36.36 22.92
C TYR A 37 -31.33 37.07 21.57
N ARG A 38 -31.31 36.29 20.51
CA ARG A 38 -31.15 36.76 19.13
C ARG A 38 -32.49 36.71 18.40
N TYR A 39 -32.76 37.78 17.66
CA TYR A 39 -33.96 37.96 16.88
C TYR A 39 -33.62 38.23 15.41
N TYR A 40 -34.36 37.56 14.53
CA TYR A 40 -34.23 37.65 13.08
C TYR A 40 -35.56 38.08 12.45
N GLU A 41 -35.48 38.74 11.31
CA GLU A 41 -36.63 39.13 10.48
C GLU A 41 -36.85 38.13 9.35
N ASP A 42 -38.07 38.10 8.79
CA ASP A 42 -38.48 37.09 7.80
C ASP A 42 -37.72 37.26 6.48
N GLU A 43 -37.39 38.51 6.12
CA GLU A 43 -36.59 38.87 4.95
C GLU A 43 -35.19 38.26 4.98
N GLN A 44 -34.63 38.03 6.18
CA GLN A 44 -33.32 37.40 6.34
C GLN A 44 -33.33 35.92 5.92
N ALA A 45 -34.51 35.30 5.78
CA ALA A 45 -34.61 33.94 5.26
C ALA A 45 -34.15 33.84 3.79
N LEU A 46 -34.34 34.89 2.99
CA LEU A 46 -33.84 34.93 1.60
C LEU A 46 -32.31 34.94 1.56
N VAL A 47 -31.68 35.71 2.46
CA VAL A 47 -30.22 35.73 2.61
C VAL A 47 -29.71 34.35 3.05
N PHE A 48 -30.41 33.69 3.97
CA PHE A 48 -30.07 32.32 4.38
C PHE A 48 -30.13 31.33 3.21
N VAL A 49 -31.16 31.40 2.36
CA VAL A 49 -31.28 30.56 1.16
C VAL A 49 -30.12 30.81 0.19
N LYS A 50 -29.75 32.08 -0.03
CA LYS A 50 -28.59 32.45 -0.87
C LYS A 50 -27.29 31.87 -0.33
N ILE A 51 -27.04 31.98 0.98
CA ILE A 51 -25.88 31.37 1.66
C ILE A 51 -25.86 29.86 1.41
N LYS A 52 -26.99 29.17 1.60
CA LYS A 52 -27.06 27.72 1.45
C LYS A 52 -26.79 27.26 0.02
N ASN A 53 -27.32 27.96 -0.98
CA ASN A 53 -27.08 27.61 -2.37
C ASN A 53 -25.59 27.75 -2.73
N LEU A 54 -24.93 28.81 -2.26
CA LEU A 54 -23.49 28.99 -2.47
C LEU A 54 -22.64 27.94 -1.72
N GLN A 55 -23.02 27.57 -0.50
CA GLN A 55 -22.35 26.47 0.21
C GLN A 55 -22.48 25.14 -0.53
N THR A 56 -23.68 24.81 -1.03
CA THR A 56 -23.92 23.59 -1.81
C THR A 56 -23.13 23.59 -3.12
N ALA A 57 -22.88 24.76 -3.70
CA ALA A 57 -22.03 24.92 -4.87
C ALA A 57 -20.52 24.81 -4.58
N GLY A 58 -20.13 24.62 -3.32
CA GLY A 58 -18.74 24.40 -2.93
C GLY A 58 -17.96 25.68 -2.60
N PHE A 59 -18.62 26.81 -2.39
CA PHE A 59 -17.98 28.02 -1.89
C PHE A 59 -17.76 27.93 -0.37
N SER A 60 -16.57 28.35 0.06
CA SER A 60 -16.21 28.55 1.47
C SER A 60 -16.96 29.73 2.07
N ILE A 61 -17.05 29.77 3.40
CA ILE A 61 -17.74 30.85 4.12
C ILE A 61 -17.08 32.21 3.86
N GLU A 62 -15.76 32.23 3.63
CA GLU A 62 -15.03 33.45 3.32
C GLU A 62 -15.39 33.96 1.92
N GLU A 63 -15.43 33.10 0.90
CA GLU A 63 -15.87 33.45 -0.45
C GLU A 63 -17.33 33.95 -0.45
N ILE A 64 -18.22 33.28 0.31
CA ILE A 64 -19.65 33.65 0.35
C ILE A 64 -19.85 35.07 0.85
N LYS A 65 -19.09 35.53 1.85
CA LYS A 65 -19.21 36.92 2.36
C LYS A 65 -19.06 37.96 1.26
N GLY A 66 -18.11 37.76 0.35
CA GLY A 66 -17.89 38.64 -0.79
C GLY A 66 -19.01 38.58 -1.83
N LEU A 67 -19.77 37.49 -1.87
CA LEU A 67 -20.82 37.23 -2.87
C LEU A 67 -22.23 37.60 -2.40
N LEU A 68 -22.45 37.82 -1.09
CA LEU A 68 -23.77 38.16 -0.57
C LEU A 68 -24.27 39.52 -1.08
N ASP A 69 -23.39 40.51 -1.10
CA ASP A 69 -23.68 41.88 -1.55
C ASP A 69 -23.29 42.14 -3.01
N ALA A 70 -22.79 41.13 -3.71
CA ALA A 70 -22.39 41.22 -5.10
C ALA A 70 -23.59 41.20 -6.05
N ASP A 71 -23.44 41.85 -7.21
CA ASP A 71 -24.39 41.81 -8.30
C ASP A 71 -24.39 40.45 -9.02
N ASP A 72 -25.45 40.17 -9.76
CA ASP A 72 -25.66 38.89 -10.43
C ASP A 72 -24.50 38.53 -11.36
N ASP A 73 -23.92 39.50 -12.10
CA ASP A 73 -22.78 39.26 -12.99
C ASP A 73 -21.52 38.78 -12.24
N THR A 74 -21.24 39.36 -11.07
CA THR A 74 -20.12 38.94 -10.23
C THR A 74 -20.35 37.54 -9.67
N ILE A 75 -21.59 37.23 -9.27
CA ILE A 75 -21.96 35.89 -8.81
C ILE A 75 -21.79 34.88 -9.96
N TYR A 76 -22.30 35.16 -11.15
CA TYR A 76 -22.15 34.27 -12.32
C TYR A 76 -20.68 34.01 -12.66
N LYS A 77 -19.81 35.03 -12.60
CA LYS A 77 -18.37 34.85 -12.79
C LYS A 77 -17.77 33.93 -11.74
N ALA A 78 -18.06 34.16 -10.46
CA ALA A 78 -17.56 33.29 -9.38
C ALA A 78 -17.99 31.83 -9.57
N PHE A 79 -19.24 31.58 -9.98
CA PHE A 79 -19.69 30.23 -10.31
C PHE A 79 -18.93 29.62 -11.49
N SER A 80 -18.70 30.39 -12.56
CA SER A 80 -17.95 29.89 -13.72
C SER A 80 -16.50 29.53 -13.37
N GLU A 81 -15.86 30.33 -12.51
CA GLU A 81 -14.51 30.06 -12.01
C GLU A 81 -14.49 28.81 -11.13
N LYS A 82 -15.50 28.63 -10.27
CA LYS A 82 -15.60 27.44 -9.40
C LYS A 82 -15.82 26.17 -10.21
N ILE A 83 -16.69 26.21 -11.22
CA ILE A 83 -16.92 25.07 -12.12
C ILE A 83 -15.61 24.70 -12.81
N LYS A 84 -14.89 25.68 -13.36
CA LYS A 84 -13.60 25.44 -14.01
C LYS A 84 -12.57 24.84 -13.05
N GLU A 85 -12.47 25.36 -11.82
CA GLU A 85 -11.59 24.83 -10.78
C GLU A 85 -11.88 23.34 -10.50
N GLN A 86 -13.16 22.98 -10.41
CA GLN A 86 -13.58 21.59 -10.17
C GLN A 86 -13.34 20.69 -11.39
N GLU A 87 -13.55 21.18 -12.61
CA GLU A 87 -13.23 20.47 -13.85
C GLU A 87 -11.73 20.18 -13.96
N ASP A 88 -10.88 21.16 -13.62
CA ASP A 88 -9.42 21.01 -13.62
C ASP A 88 -8.98 19.97 -12.57
N LYS A 89 -9.55 19.99 -11.36
CA LYS A 89 -9.30 18.96 -10.33
C LYS A 89 -9.72 17.57 -10.80
N LEU A 90 -10.90 17.45 -11.41
CA LEU A 90 -11.40 16.19 -11.94
C LEU A 90 -10.48 15.64 -13.04
N LYS A 91 -9.93 16.52 -13.88
CA LYS A 91 -8.93 16.14 -14.88
C LYS A 91 -7.65 15.63 -14.24
N GLN A 92 -7.11 16.31 -13.23
CA GLN A 92 -5.92 15.87 -12.51
C GLN A 92 -6.12 14.50 -11.86
N ILE A 93 -7.27 14.27 -11.22
CA ILE A 93 -7.60 12.97 -10.60
C ILE A 93 -7.60 11.86 -11.66
N LYS A 94 -8.18 12.11 -12.84
CA LYS A 94 -8.15 11.14 -13.95
C LYS A 94 -6.74 10.85 -14.47
N GLU A 95 -5.89 11.87 -14.56
CA GLU A 95 -4.49 11.70 -14.96
C GLU A 95 -3.71 10.84 -13.96
N ILE A 96 -3.91 11.06 -12.65
CA ILE A 96 -3.31 10.24 -11.59
C ILE A 96 -3.79 8.78 -11.70
N GLN A 97 -5.09 8.57 -11.88
CA GLN A 97 -5.66 7.22 -12.02
C GLN A 97 -5.05 6.47 -13.22
N LEU A 98 -4.91 7.14 -14.37
CA LEU A 98 -4.31 6.56 -15.57
C LEU A 98 -2.82 6.25 -15.38
N SER A 99 -2.08 7.15 -14.73
CA SER A 99 -0.67 6.95 -14.38
C SER A 99 -0.50 5.70 -13.52
N TYR A 100 -1.29 5.60 -12.44
CA TYR A 100 -1.24 4.48 -11.51
C TYR A 100 -1.55 3.15 -12.22
N GLN A 101 -2.61 3.11 -13.03
CA GLN A 101 -2.94 1.92 -13.83
C GLN A 101 -1.79 1.52 -14.75
N THR A 102 -1.16 2.49 -15.43
CA THR A 102 -0.03 2.25 -16.33
C THR A 102 1.18 1.71 -15.58
N GLU A 103 1.50 2.26 -14.41
CA GLU A 103 2.59 1.80 -13.55
C GLU A 103 2.34 0.39 -13.02
N MET A 104 1.12 0.10 -12.57
CA MET A 104 0.71 -1.23 -12.13
C MET A 104 0.83 -2.26 -13.25
N THR A 105 0.33 -1.96 -14.45
CA THR A 105 0.48 -2.88 -15.60
C THR A 105 1.96 -3.09 -15.96
N LYS A 106 2.79 -2.05 -15.90
CA LYS A 106 4.24 -2.19 -16.11
C LYS A 106 4.87 -3.10 -15.06
N MET A 107 4.50 -2.96 -13.79
CA MET A 107 4.99 -3.80 -12.70
C MET A 107 4.54 -5.26 -12.87
N GLN A 108 3.28 -5.50 -13.22
CA GLN A 108 2.76 -6.84 -13.54
C GLN A 108 3.54 -7.50 -14.68
N ASN A 109 3.81 -6.76 -15.76
CA ASN A 109 4.61 -7.28 -16.87
C ASN A 109 6.04 -7.61 -16.44
N LYS A 110 6.69 -6.76 -15.63
CA LYS A 110 8.03 -7.06 -15.08
C LYS A 110 8.04 -8.30 -14.19
N ILE A 111 7.04 -8.46 -13.32
CA ILE A 111 6.89 -9.66 -12.48
C ILE A 111 6.76 -10.90 -13.37
N LYS A 112 5.95 -10.83 -14.42
CA LYS A 112 5.79 -11.91 -15.39
C LYS A 112 7.10 -12.24 -16.12
N GLU A 113 7.83 -11.23 -16.61
CA GLU A 113 9.14 -11.43 -17.24
C GLU A 113 10.14 -12.11 -16.30
N VAL A 114 10.18 -11.70 -15.02
CA VAL A 114 11.03 -12.34 -14.00
C VAL A 114 10.63 -13.80 -13.78
N ARG A 115 9.33 -14.10 -13.71
CA ARG A 115 8.87 -15.50 -13.60
C ARG A 115 9.30 -16.33 -14.80
N GLU A 116 9.09 -15.83 -16.02
CA GLU A 116 9.53 -16.52 -17.25
C GLU A 116 11.04 -16.79 -17.25
N MET A 117 11.85 -15.83 -16.77
CA MET A 117 13.29 -16.01 -16.60
C MET A 117 13.63 -17.09 -15.57
N ILE A 118 12.93 -17.13 -14.43
CA ILE A 118 13.12 -18.15 -13.39
C ILE A 118 12.76 -19.54 -13.94
N THR A 119 11.56 -19.70 -14.51
CA THR A 119 11.11 -20.97 -15.08
C THR A 119 12.08 -21.47 -16.15
N LYS A 120 12.55 -20.59 -17.05
CA LYS A 120 13.55 -20.95 -18.06
C LYS A 120 14.88 -21.36 -17.41
N SER A 121 15.37 -20.58 -16.46
CA SER A 121 16.62 -20.87 -15.76
C SER A 121 16.55 -22.21 -15.03
N MET A 122 15.42 -22.53 -14.40
CA MET A 122 15.22 -23.80 -13.71
C MET A 122 15.16 -24.98 -14.69
N ASN A 123 14.48 -24.85 -15.84
CA ASN A 123 14.38 -25.91 -16.84
C ASN A 123 15.73 -26.25 -17.51
N GLU A 124 16.62 -25.26 -17.65
CA GLU A 124 17.95 -25.44 -18.23
C GLU A 124 19.00 -25.90 -17.20
N TYR A 125 18.65 -25.94 -15.91
CA TYR A 125 19.56 -26.28 -14.82
C TYR A 125 19.66 -27.79 -14.61
N ASP A 126 20.89 -28.30 -14.48
CA ASP A 126 21.15 -29.69 -14.09
C ASP A 126 21.41 -29.78 -12.58
N PRO A 127 20.46 -30.32 -11.79
CA PRO A 127 20.59 -30.39 -10.33
C PRO A 127 21.46 -31.56 -9.87
N PHE A 128 21.84 -32.50 -10.75
CA PHE A 128 22.45 -33.76 -10.33
C PHE A 128 23.81 -33.58 -9.66
N GLU A 129 24.67 -32.73 -10.23
CA GLU A 129 26.00 -32.50 -9.66
C GLU A 129 25.92 -31.80 -8.30
N GLU A 130 25.09 -30.77 -8.18
CA GLU A 130 25.02 -29.87 -7.02
C GLU A 130 24.16 -30.41 -5.88
N PHE A 131 22.97 -30.91 -6.20
CA PHE A 131 21.97 -31.36 -5.23
C PHE A 131 21.83 -32.88 -5.17
N GLY A 132 22.38 -33.62 -6.15
CA GLY A 132 22.30 -35.09 -6.17
C GLY A 132 20.91 -35.63 -6.50
N ILE A 133 20.03 -34.80 -7.07
CA ILE A 133 18.63 -35.13 -7.37
C ILE A 133 18.50 -35.54 -8.83
N SER A 134 17.65 -36.53 -9.13
CA SER A 134 17.35 -36.96 -10.49
C SER A 134 16.53 -35.91 -11.26
N LYS A 135 16.57 -35.95 -12.60
CA LYS A 135 15.77 -35.03 -13.42
C LYS A 135 14.27 -35.16 -13.16
N GLU A 136 13.78 -36.38 -12.97
CA GLU A 136 12.37 -36.68 -12.72
C GLU A 136 11.90 -36.10 -11.37
N GLU A 137 12.72 -36.21 -10.32
CA GLU A 137 12.43 -35.60 -9.02
C GLU A 137 12.51 -34.07 -9.07
N TYR A 138 13.43 -33.53 -9.87
CA TYR A 138 13.59 -32.09 -10.02
C TYR A 138 12.45 -31.43 -10.81
N ASP A 139 11.93 -32.09 -11.85
CA ASP A 139 10.76 -31.60 -12.58
C ASP A 139 9.56 -31.38 -11.63
N ALA A 140 9.35 -32.30 -10.66
CA ALA A 140 8.32 -32.13 -9.63
C ALA A 140 8.57 -30.95 -8.68
N VAL A 141 9.84 -30.62 -8.40
CA VAL A 141 10.22 -29.44 -7.62
C VAL A 141 9.96 -28.16 -8.43
N ALA A 142 10.37 -28.13 -9.70
CA ALA A 142 10.15 -27.00 -10.59
C ALA A 142 8.65 -26.72 -10.77
N ASP A 143 7.83 -27.75 -10.97
CA ASP A 143 6.37 -27.63 -11.06
C ASP A 143 5.78 -27.07 -9.76
N SER A 144 6.28 -27.52 -8.60
CA SER A 144 5.84 -26.99 -7.30
C SER A 144 6.15 -25.50 -7.14
N VAL A 145 7.30 -25.04 -7.63
CA VAL A 145 7.69 -23.63 -7.59
C VAL A 145 6.82 -22.80 -8.53
N ASN A 146 6.60 -23.28 -9.76
CA ASN A 146 5.73 -22.62 -10.73
C ASN A 146 4.30 -22.48 -10.19
N GLN A 147 3.73 -23.55 -9.61
CA GLN A 147 2.39 -23.52 -9.02
C GLN A 147 2.30 -22.53 -7.84
N ALA A 148 3.31 -22.47 -6.98
CA ALA A 148 3.36 -21.51 -5.87
C ALA A 148 3.42 -20.06 -6.38
N MET A 149 4.08 -19.81 -7.50
CA MET A 149 4.13 -18.48 -8.14
C MET A 149 2.81 -18.08 -8.81
N GLU A 150 2.08 -19.03 -9.40
CA GLU A 150 0.76 -18.79 -10.02
C GLU A 150 -0.30 -18.45 -8.97
N GLY A 151 -0.29 -19.10 -7.80
CA GLY A 151 -1.25 -18.83 -6.72
C GLY A 151 -1.16 -17.42 -6.11
N MET A 152 -0.10 -16.65 -6.42
CA MET A 152 0.04 -15.25 -5.99
C MET A 152 -0.70 -14.25 -6.90
N ASP A 153 -1.22 -14.68 -8.05
CA ASP A 153 -1.92 -13.81 -9.01
C ASP A 153 -3.42 -13.59 -8.67
N GLU A 154 -4.00 -14.43 -7.80
CA GLU A 154 -5.42 -14.37 -7.42
C GLU A 154 -5.74 -13.32 -6.33
N CYS A 155 -4.85 -12.36 -6.07
CA CYS A 155 -5.30 -11.10 -5.45
C CYS A 155 -6.11 -10.34 -6.50
N ASP A 156 -7.39 -10.70 -6.58
CA ASP A 156 -8.41 -10.23 -7.51
C ASP A 156 -8.57 -8.70 -7.38
N MET A 157 -7.84 -7.96 -8.22
CA MET A 157 -7.82 -6.50 -8.28
C MET A 157 -9.05 -5.96 -9.05
N ASN A 158 -10.24 -6.48 -8.77
CA ASN A 158 -11.49 -5.75 -9.07
C ASN A 158 -11.60 -4.58 -8.09
N PHE A 159 -10.72 -3.60 -8.28
CA PHE A 159 -10.71 -2.35 -7.53
C PHE A 159 -11.82 -1.45 -8.08
N GLU A 160 -13.07 -1.79 -7.78
CA GLU A 160 -14.05 -0.72 -7.57
C GLU A 160 -13.56 0.05 -6.35
N LEU A 161 -13.03 1.24 -6.60
CA LEU A 161 -12.59 2.20 -5.59
C LEU A 161 -13.78 2.55 -4.67
N ASP A 162 -14.01 1.74 -3.64
CA ASP A 162 -14.87 2.11 -2.53
C ASP A 162 -14.05 2.99 -1.58
N PHE A 163 -14.29 4.31 -1.66
CA PHE A 163 -13.63 5.33 -0.85
C PHE A 163 -14.14 5.37 0.61
N SER A 164 -14.81 4.31 1.10
CA SER A 164 -15.62 4.41 2.30
C SER A 164 -14.85 4.35 3.63
N ASP A 165 -13.61 3.85 3.70
CA ASP A 165 -12.87 3.83 4.98
C ASP A 165 -11.34 3.90 4.81
N PHE A 166 -10.81 5.10 4.60
CA PHE A 166 -9.38 5.36 4.79
C PHE A 166 -9.13 5.83 6.23
N THR A 167 -8.82 4.89 7.12
CA THR A 167 -8.25 5.23 8.43
C THR A 167 -6.76 5.50 8.24
N MET A 168 -6.31 6.67 8.69
CA MET A 168 -4.88 7.00 8.75
C MET A 168 -4.19 5.96 9.64
N GLY A 169 -3.44 5.05 9.02
CA GLY A 169 -2.62 4.07 9.71
C GLY A 169 -1.60 4.77 10.61
N GLU A 170 -1.34 4.16 11.77
CA GLU A 170 -0.34 4.62 12.72
C GLU A 170 1.04 4.74 12.06
N ASP A 171 1.83 5.71 12.53
CA ASP A 171 3.19 5.98 12.07
C ASP A 171 3.99 4.67 11.94
N VAL A 172 4.25 4.27 10.69
CA VAL A 172 5.12 3.15 10.37
C VAL A 172 6.50 3.50 10.91
N LYS A 173 6.95 2.79 11.94
CA LYS A 173 8.35 2.88 12.37
C LYS A 173 9.21 2.40 11.21
N GLU A 174 10.13 3.24 10.76
CA GLU A 174 11.17 2.83 9.80
C GLU A 174 11.90 1.61 10.38
N GLU A 175 11.70 0.44 9.77
CA GLU A 175 12.53 -0.72 10.05
C GLU A 175 13.94 -0.37 9.59
N THR A 176 14.91 -0.48 10.51
CA THR A 176 16.33 -0.32 10.17
C THR A 176 16.72 -1.37 9.13
N GLU A 177 17.07 -0.94 7.92
CA GLU A 177 17.61 -1.82 6.88
C GLU A 177 18.98 -2.36 7.32
N TYR A 178 19.04 -3.65 7.64
CA TYR A 178 20.31 -4.36 7.81
C TYR A 178 20.83 -4.78 6.44
N GLN A 179 21.97 -4.22 5.99
CA GLN A 179 22.61 -4.63 4.73
C GLN A 179 23.11 -6.08 4.74
N ASN A 180 23.28 -6.67 5.92
CA ASN A 180 23.74 -8.03 6.12
C ASN A 180 22.85 -8.73 7.16
N ILE A 181 22.14 -9.79 6.75
CA ILE A 181 21.22 -10.53 7.63
C ILE A 181 21.93 -11.18 8.82
N LEU A 182 23.23 -11.50 8.67
CA LEU A 182 24.06 -12.05 9.75
C LEU A 182 24.27 -11.06 10.91
N GLU A 183 24.09 -9.76 10.65
CA GLU A 183 24.21 -8.69 11.65
C GLU A 183 22.84 -8.32 12.25
N ASN A 184 21.74 -8.91 11.77
CA ASN A 184 20.41 -8.62 12.26
C ASN A 184 20.16 -9.33 13.61
N PRO A 185 19.90 -8.59 14.71
CA PRO A 185 19.69 -9.17 16.04
C PRO A 185 18.42 -10.01 16.16
N GLU A 186 17.46 -9.86 15.23
CA GLU A 186 16.21 -10.64 15.19
C GLU A 186 16.41 -12.07 14.69
N TYR A 187 17.54 -12.35 14.03
CA TYR A 187 17.86 -13.67 13.52
C TYR A 187 18.93 -14.34 14.37
N GLU A 188 18.86 -15.67 14.44
CA GLU A 188 19.84 -16.52 15.10
C GLU A 188 20.36 -17.57 14.10
N VAL A 189 21.68 -17.71 14.01
CA VAL A 189 22.30 -18.75 13.18
C VAL A 189 22.15 -20.08 13.89
N ILE A 190 21.47 -21.03 13.24
CA ILE A 190 21.23 -22.38 13.78
C ILE A 190 22.09 -23.46 13.12
N PHE A 191 22.61 -23.18 11.92
CA PHE A 191 23.50 -24.09 11.22
C PHE A 191 24.44 -23.31 10.30
N GLU A 192 25.70 -23.76 10.18
CA GLU A 192 26.68 -23.18 9.26
C GLU A 192 27.56 -24.27 8.64
N LYS A 193 27.95 -24.05 7.38
CA LYS A 193 28.86 -24.92 6.65
C LYS A 193 29.82 -24.10 5.81
N HIS A 194 31.10 -24.44 5.86
CA HIS A 194 32.16 -23.72 5.13
C HIS A 194 33.05 -24.67 4.34
N GLY A 195 33.60 -24.19 3.23
CA GLY A 195 34.52 -24.95 2.39
C GLY A 195 33.90 -26.15 1.65
N TRP A 196 32.57 -26.16 1.51
CA TRP A 196 31.86 -27.22 0.80
C TRP A 196 31.96 -27.05 -0.72
N LYS A 197 31.90 -28.17 -1.46
CA LYS A 197 31.96 -28.12 -2.94
C LYS A 197 30.59 -28.25 -3.57
N TYR A 198 29.72 -29.11 -3.03
CA TYR A 198 28.34 -29.30 -3.51
C TYR A 198 27.35 -29.28 -2.35
N VAL A 199 26.15 -28.70 -2.57
CA VAL A 199 25.10 -28.63 -1.53
C VAL A 199 24.69 -30.00 -1.00
N LYS A 200 24.67 -31.04 -1.85
CA LYS A 200 24.36 -32.43 -1.45
C LYS A 200 25.24 -32.98 -0.34
N GLU A 201 26.42 -32.39 -0.09
CA GLU A 201 27.33 -32.81 0.98
C GLU A 201 26.76 -32.54 2.37
N PHE A 202 25.84 -31.58 2.51
CA PHE A 202 25.28 -31.16 3.80
C PHE A 202 23.77 -30.88 3.78
N LEU A 203 23.10 -30.99 2.62
CA LEU A 203 21.67 -30.71 2.47
C LEU A 203 20.80 -31.50 3.46
N ASP A 204 21.10 -32.78 3.63
CA ASP A 204 20.32 -33.66 4.50
C ASP A 204 20.55 -33.34 5.99
N GLU A 205 21.64 -32.64 6.35
CA GLU A 205 21.95 -32.26 7.73
C GLU A 205 20.96 -31.24 8.31
N PHE A 206 20.28 -30.44 7.47
CA PHE A 206 19.37 -29.39 7.91
C PHE A 206 17.99 -29.44 7.21
N SER A 207 17.69 -30.49 6.45
CA SER A 207 16.48 -30.53 5.63
C SER A 207 15.16 -30.74 6.41
N GLU A 208 15.23 -31.21 7.66
CA GLU A 208 14.08 -31.34 8.57
C GLU A 208 14.02 -30.14 9.53
N LEU A 209 13.14 -29.19 9.22
CA LEU A 209 13.02 -27.93 9.97
C LEU A 209 11.73 -27.89 10.78
N GLU A 210 11.75 -27.19 11.91
CA GLU A 210 10.58 -27.02 12.79
C GLU A 210 9.53 -26.15 12.09
N GLY A 211 8.25 -26.51 12.27
CA GLY A 211 7.14 -25.73 11.73
C GLY A 211 6.88 -24.42 12.46
N ASP A 212 6.10 -23.53 11.84
CA ASP A 212 5.66 -22.24 12.41
C ASP A 212 6.81 -21.24 12.73
N LYS A 213 7.92 -21.34 11.97
CA LYS A 213 9.07 -20.43 12.08
C LYS A 213 9.50 -19.91 10.71
N GLU A 214 10.15 -18.75 10.70
CA GLU A 214 10.74 -18.15 9.50
C GLU A 214 12.22 -18.50 9.41
N TYR A 215 12.62 -19.08 8.28
CA TYR A 215 14.01 -19.47 8.02
C TYR A 215 14.61 -18.62 6.90
N PHE A 216 15.87 -18.22 7.09
CA PHE A 216 16.64 -17.49 6.11
C PHE A 216 17.92 -18.25 5.77
N LEU A 217 18.16 -18.47 4.48
CA LEU A 217 19.34 -19.13 3.96
C LEU A 217 20.29 -18.09 3.37
N GLN A 218 21.49 -17.97 3.92
CA GLN A 218 22.54 -17.10 3.39
C GLN A 218 23.65 -17.96 2.79
N PHE A 219 23.89 -17.78 1.49
CA PHE A 219 24.94 -18.44 0.73
C PHE A 219 25.96 -17.41 0.25
N ASP A 220 27.23 -17.62 0.59
CA ASP A 220 28.34 -16.89 -0.02
C ASP A 220 29.12 -17.88 -0.88
N CYS A 221 28.96 -17.81 -2.20
CA CYS A 221 29.43 -18.84 -3.11
C CYS A 221 30.35 -18.29 -4.20
N GLU A 222 31.01 -19.19 -4.92
CA GLU A 222 31.67 -18.86 -6.18
C GLU A 222 30.71 -18.14 -7.15
N LYS A 223 31.27 -17.21 -7.94
CA LYS A 223 30.51 -16.29 -8.80
C LYS A 223 29.46 -16.95 -9.69
N ASN A 224 29.76 -18.12 -10.26
CA ASN A 224 28.82 -18.83 -11.13
C ASN A 224 27.59 -19.35 -10.36
N LYS A 225 27.77 -19.81 -9.11
CA LYS A 225 26.68 -20.27 -8.25
C LYS A 225 25.90 -19.09 -7.67
N ALA A 226 26.61 -18.06 -7.20
CA ALA A 226 26.03 -16.87 -6.60
C ALA A 226 25.15 -16.06 -7.58
N LEU A 227 25.48 -16.08 -8.87
CA LEU A 227 24.70 -15.39 -9.92
C LEU A 227 23.68 -16.30 -10.62
N SER A 228 23.58 -17.57 -10.22
CA SER A 228 22.63 -18.51 -10.81
C SER A 228 21.25 -18.32 -10.20
N MET A 229 20.29 -17.85 -11.02
CA MET A 229 18.89 -17.77 -10.61
C MET A 229 18.33 -19.15 -10.27
N ALA A 230 18.75 -20.21 -10.97
CA ALA A 230 18.29 -21.56 -10.69
C ALA A 230 18.79 -22.11 -9.35
N PHE A 231 19.99 -21.73 -8.88
CA PHE A 231 20.57 -22.30 -7.67
C PHE A 231 19.72 -21.99 -6.43
N ALA A 232 19.41 -20.71 -6.19
CA ALA A 232 18.61 -20.28 -5.05
C ALA A 232 17.16 -20.79 -5.13
N ASN A 233 16.55 -20.75 -6.32
CA ASN A 233 15.18 -21.23 -6.52
C ASN A 233 15.08 -22.75 -6.36
N THR A 234 16.09 -23.50 -6.80
CA THR A 234 16.16 -24.96 -6.63
C THR A 234 16.21 -25.34 -5.16
N ILE A 235 17.09 -24.72 -4.36
CA ILE A 235 17.18 -25.09 -2.93
C ILE A 235 15.92 -24.71 -2.16
N LEU A 236 15.35 -23.54 -2.43
CA LEU A 236 14.05 -23.13 -1.86
C LEU A 236 12.95 -24.10 -2.27
N GLY A 237 12.90 -24.51 -3.54
CA GLY A 237 11.94 -25.48 -4.05
C GLY A 237 12.08 -26.84 -3.36
N ILE A 238 13.30 -27.35 -3.19
CA ILE A 238 13.57 -28.63 -2.49
C ILE A 238 13.10 -28.56 -1.04
N LEU A 239 13.44 -27.48 -0.32
CA LEU A 239 13.07 -27.34 1.09
C LEU A 239 11.56 -27.18 1.26
N ASN A 240 10.91 -26.40 0.40
CA ASN A 240 9.45 -26.30 0.36
C ASN A 240 8.80 -27.65 0.08
N TYR A 241 9.31 -28.40 -0.89
CA TYR A 241 8.80 -29.73 -1.25
C TYR A 241 8.94 -30.73 -0.10
N ARG A 242 10.11 -30.78 0.55
CA ARG A 242 10.39 -31.68 1.69
C ARG A 242 9.60 -31.31 2.95
N ASN A 243 9.28 -30.03 3.15
CA ASN A 243 8.60 -29.53 4.34
C ASN A 243 7.14 -29.06 4.09
N ARG A 244 6.50 -29.56 3.03
CA ARG A 244 5.11 -29.22 2.67
C ARG A 244 4.18 -29.33 3.89
N GLY A 245 3.48 -28.24 4.19
CA GLY A 245 2.48 -28.18 5.26
C GLY A 245 3.01 -27.96 6.67
N LYS A 246 4.31 -27.72 6.87
CA LYS A 246 4.91 -27.46 8.20
C LYS A 246 5.38 -26.02 8.40
N ILE A 247 5.94 -25.37 7.38
CA ILE A 247 6.73 -24.13 7.54
C ILE A 247 6.05 -22.95 6.82
N HIS A 248 6.12 -21.76 7.42
CA HIS A 248 5.42 -20.56 6.95
C HIS A 248 6.20 -19.74 5.92
N SER A 249 7.53 -19.66 6.00
CA SER A 249 8.31 -18.85 5.05
C SER A 249 9.78 -19.28 4.97
N PHE A 250 10.29 -19.32 3.73
CA PHE A 250 11.71 -19.48 3.43
C PHE A 250 12.19 -18.31 2.57
N ALA A 251 13.30 -17.70 2.96
CA ALA A 251 14.03 -16.75 2.13
C ALA A 251 15.45 -17.27 1.87
N CYS A 252 15.98 -17.00 0.69
CA CYS A 252 17.35 -17.36 0.33
C CYS A 252 18.03 -16.18 -0.33
N ASN A 253 19.25 -15.89 0.10
CA ASN A 253 20.13 -14.90 -0.50
C ASN A 253 21.46 -15.55 -0.87
N THR A 254 21.95 -15.20 -2.05
CA THR A 254 23.21 -15.71 -2.61
C THR A 254 24.11 -14.54 -2.96
N THR A 255 25.28 -14.46 -2.32
CA THR A 255 26.29 -13.45 -2.62
C THR A 255 27.59 -14.08 -3.10
N VAL A 256 28.44 -13.27 -3.75
CA VAL A 256 29.74 -13.75 -4.23
C VAL A 256 30.71 -13.78 -3.05
N SER A 257 31.27 -14.96 -2.79
CA SER A 257 32.26 -15.13 -1.71
C SER A 257 33.49 -14.23 -1.91
N LYS A 258 33.95 -13.63 -0.81
CA LYS A 258 35.12 -12.73 -0.79
C LYS A 258 36.45 -13.47 -0.71
N ASP A 259 36.47 -14.66 -0.12
CA ASP A 259 37.69 -15.46 0.07
C ASP A 259 37.82 -16.60 -0.97
N GLY A 260 36.81 -16.76 -1.83
CA GLY A 260 36.77 -17.76 -2.88
C GLY A 260 36.35 -19.15 -2.42
N ALA A 261 36.05 -19.34 -1.13
CA ALA A 261 35.43 -20.56 -0.61
C ALA A 261 33.91 -20.41 -0.52
N ASN A 262 33.18 -21.53 -0.52
CA ASN A 262 31.73 -21.48 -0.32
C ASN A 262 31.39 -21.51 1.17
N HIS A 263 30.49 -20.62 1.59
CA HIS A 263 29.96 -20.54 2.94
C HIS A 263 28.44 -20.56 2.92
N PHE A 264 27.86 -21.17 3.94
CA PHE A 264 26.42 -21.28 4.12
C PHE A 264 26.09 -21.03 5.58
N TRP A 265 25.02 -20.26 5.81
CA TRP A 265 24.38 -20.08 7.10
C TRP A 265 22.88 -20.28 6.96
N LEU A 266 22.30 -21.04 7.87
CA LEU A 266 20.88 -21.14 8.09
C LEU A 266 20.53 -20.34 9.34
N LEU A 267 19.66 -19.36 9.18
CA LEU A 267 19.16 -18.52 10.25
C LEU A 267 17.69 -18.78 10.51
N ILE A 268 17.29 -18.56 11.76
CA ILE A 268 15.91 -18.61 12.22
C ILE A 268 15.54 -17.27 12.85
N LYS A 269 14.33 -16.77 12.61
CA LYS A 269 13.82 -15.59 13.31
C LYS A 269 13.47 -15.95 14.76
N LYS A 270 13.89 -15.12 15.70
CA LYS A 270 13.64 -15.28 17.15
C LYS A 270 12.20 -15.04 17.55
#